data_AF-A0A2S9GB07-F1
#
_entry.id   AF-A0A2S9GB07-F1
#
_cell.length_a   1.000
_cell.length_b   1.000
_cell.length_c   1.000
_cell.angle_alpha   90.00
_cell.angle_beta   90.00
_cell.angle_gamma   90.00
#
_symmetry.space_group_name_H-M   'P 1'
#
loop_
_entity.id
_entity.type
_entity.pdbx_description
1 polymer ?
#
loop_
_entity_poly.entity_id
_entity_poly.type
_entity_poly.pdbx_seq_one_letter_code
_entity_poly.pdbx_strand_id
1 'polypeptide(L)'
;MSGVFSRLVGQDAVEKELIAAARAARGDSTHSGPSAETGIMTHAWLITGPPGSGRSVAALCFAAALQCLADGTPGCGECRACSTT
;
A
#
# COMPACT_ATOMS: atom_id res chain seq x y z
N MET A 1 -11.67 -5.64 -11.23
CA MET A 1 -10.77 -4.50 -11.54
C MET A 1 -9.45 -4.77 -10.87
N SER A 2 -8.40 -4.93 -11.68
CA SER A 2 -7.07 -5.35 -11.24
C SER A 2 -6.30 -4.16 -10.68
N GLY A 3 -6.26 -4.04 -9.36
CA GLY A 3 -5.42 -3.04 -8.69
C GLY A 3 -3.92 -3.31 -8.89
N VAL A 4 -3.07 -2.40 -8.41
CA VAL A 4 -1.60 -2.52 -8.53
C VAL A 4 -1.05 -3.82 -7.95
N PHE A 5 -1.74 -4.41 -6.97
CA PHE A 5 -1.36 -5.64 -6.27
C PHE A 5 -1.62 -6.93 -7.07
N SER A 6 -2.31 -6.88 -8.22
CA SER A 6 -2.49 -8.07 -9.09
C SER A 6 -1.17 -8.64 -9.61
N ARG A 7 -0.08 -7.86 -9.54
CA ARG A 7 1.29 -8.29 -9.81
C ARG A 7 1.86 -9.26 -8.74
N LEU A 8 1.23 -9.35 -7.56
CA LEU A 8 1.60 -10.25 -6.46
C LEU A 8 0.84 -11.58 -6.55
N VAL A 9 1.19 -12.40 -7.54
CA VAL A 9 0.51 -13.67 -7.80
C VAL A 9 0.63 -14.62 -6.60
N GLY A 10 -0.52 -15.02 -6.02
CA GLY A 10 -0.60 -15.98 -4.93
C GLY A 10 -0.17 -15.45 -3.55
N GLN A 11 -0.08 -14.13 -3.36
CA GLN A 11 0.32 -13.51 -2.09
C GLN A 11 -0.79 -12.69 -1.44
N ASP A 12 -1.99 -13.26 -1.30
CA ASP A 12 -3.17 -12.57 -0.76
C ASP A 12 -2.96 -12.00 0.65
N ALA A 13 -2.17 -12.69 1.49
CA ALA A 13 -1.84 -12.21 2.82
C ALA A 13 -0.99 -10.93 2.79
N VAL A 14 -0.03 -10.86 1.86
CA VAL A 14 0.83 -9.68 1.67
C VAL A 14 0.02 -8.52 1.10
N GLU A 15 -0.84 -8.79 0.12
CA GLU A 15 -1.74 -7.77 -0.44
C GLU A 15 -2.61 -7.13 0.65
N LYS A 16 -3.24 -7.94 1.51
CA LYS A 16 -4.07 -7.44 2.62
C LYS A 16 -3.29 -6.54 3.57
N GLU A 17 -2.09 -6.97 3.97
CA GLU A 17 -1.23 -6.21 4.89
C GLU A 17 -0.81 -4.86 4.27
N LEU A 18 -0.38 -4.87 3.01
CA LEU A 18 0.05 -3.65 2.31
C LEU A 18 -1.11 -2.68 2.06
N ILE A 19 -2.32 -3.17 1.79
CA ILE A 19 -3.52 -2.34 1.68
C ILE A 19 -3.85 -1.69 3.03
N ALA A 20 -3.79 -2.44 4.13
CA ALA A 20 -4.07 -1.92 5.47
C ALA A 20 -3.05 -0.84 5.85
N ALA A 21 -1.76 -1.10 5.63
CA ALA A 21 -0.68 -0.15 5.85
C ALA A 21 -0.85 1.13 5.01
N ALA A 22 -1.24 1.00 3.73
CA ALA A 22 -1.46 2.15 2.85
C ALA A 22 -2.66 3.00 3.29
N ARG A 23 -3.75 2.38 3.77
CA ARG A 23 -4.91 3.11 4.31
C ARG A 23 -4.54 3.89 5.57
N ALA A 24 -3.84 3.24 6.50
CA ALA A 24 -3.38 3.88 7.74
C ALA A 24 -2.45 5.07 7.45
N ALA A 25 -1.50 4.90 6.53
CA ALA A 25 -0.56 5.97 6.14
C ALA A 25 -1.24 7.14 5.41
N ARG A 26 -2.33 6.89 4.67
CA ARG A 26 -3.13 7.93 3.99
C ARG A 26 -4.05 8.71 4.94
N GLY A 27 -4.13 8.32 6.22
CA GLY A 27 -4.94 9.02 7.22
C GLY A 27 -6.42 8.61 7.24
N ASP A 28 -6.78 7.47 6.64
CA ASP A 28 -8.12 6.90 6.73
C ASP A 28 -8.28 6.13 8.05
N SER A 29 -8.44 6.87 9.16
CA SER A 29 -8.37 6.30 10.52
C SER A 29 -9.73 5.98 11.12
N THR A 30 -10.18 4.74 10.92
CA THR A 30 -11.26 4.12 11.73
C THR A 30 -10.79 3.69 13.14
N HIS A 31 -9.48 3.79 13.42
CA HIS A 31 -8.86 3.52 14.72
C HIS A 31 -7.96 4.67 15.18
N SER A 32 -8.51 5.89 15.25
CA SER A 32 -7.85 7.02 15.91
C SER A 32 -8.67 7.45 17.12
N GLY A 33 -8.19 7.10 18.33
CA GLY A 33 -8.63 7.79 19.55
C GLY A 33 -8.22 9.28 19.50
N PRO A 34 -8.75 10.12 20.41
CA PRO A 34 -8.64 11.59 20.38
C PRO A 34 -7.21 12.16 20.60
N SER A 35 -6.17 11.34 20.44
CA SER A 35 -4.75 11.72 20.55
C SER A 35 -3.94 11.42 19.29
N ALA A 36 -4.59 11.09 18.17
CA ALA A 36 -3.94 10.80 16.88
C ALA A 36 -3.65 12.05 16.03
N GLU A 37 -3.59 13.23 16.64
CA GLU A 37 -3.33 14.50 15.95
C GLU A 37 -1.82 14.74 15.68
N THR A 38 -0.94 13.81 16.07
CA THR A 38 0.50 13.91 15.80
C THR A 38 0.97 12.70 15.01
N GLY A 39 0.93 12.86 13.69
CA GLY A 39 1.44 11.99 12.62
C GLY A 39 2.12 10.70 13.03
N ILE A 40 1.48 9.57 12.74
CA ILE A 40 2.19 8.30 12.56
C ILE A 40 2.94 8.39 11.24
N MET A 41 4.06 9.12 11.29
CA MET A 41 4.93 9.35 10.16
C MET A 41 5.77 8.11 9.91
N THR A 42 5.20 7.11 9.23
CA THR A 42 5.96 5.95 8.76
C THR A 42 6.79 6.36 7.53
N HIS A 43 7.94 7.01 7.76
CA HIS A 43 8.82 7.53 6.71
C HIS A 43 9.72 6.49 6.05
N ALA A 44 9.77 5.26 6.57
CA ALA A 44 10.61 4.19 6.03
C ALA A 44 9.90 2.84 6.12
N TRP A 45 10.02 2.06 5.04
CA TRP A 45 9.44 0.71 4.93
C TRP A 45 10.53 -0.27 4.52
N LEU A 46 10.59 -1.41 5.20
CA LEU A 46 11.51 -2.50 4.90
C LEU A 46 10.73 -3.71 4.42
N ILE A 47 10.96 -4.14 3.18
CA ILE A 47 10.34 -5.34 2.60
C ILE A 47 11.43 -6.41 2.45
N THR A 48 11.22 -7.53 3.12
CA THR A 48 12.19 -8.63 3.17
C THR A 48 11.58 -9.92 2.65
N GLY A 49 12.43 -10.81 2.15
CA GLY A 49 12.02 -12.12 1.66
C GLY A 49 13.16 -12.81 0.88
N PRO A 50 13.07 -14.13 0.64
CA PRO A 50 14.05 -14.87 -0.17
C PRO A 50 14.19 -14.30 -1.59
N PRO A 51 15.30 -14.59 -2.30
CA PRO A 51 15.43 -14.28 -3.72
C PRO A 51 14.24 -14.83 -4.52
N GLY A 52 13.67 -14.04 -5.43
CA GLY A 52 12.53 -14.45 -6.25
C GLY A 52 11.15 -14.34 -5.59
N SER A 53 11.05 -13.97 -4.31
CA SER A 53 9.77 -13.86 -3.57
C SER A 53 8.85 -12.72 -4.02
N GLY A 54 9.27 -11.86 -4.95
CA GLY A 54 8.48 -10.69 -5.38
C GLY A 54 8.64 -9.46 -4.49
N ARG A 55 9.59 -9.44 -3.53
CA ARG A 55 9.85 -8.31 -2.61
C ARG A 55 9.90 -6.93 -3.28
N SER A 56 10.56 -6.81 -4.44
CA SER A 56 10.66 -5.53 -5.17
C SER A 56 9.34 -5.15 -5.84
N VAL A 57 8.58 -6.14 -6.35
CA VAL A 57 7.25 -5.91 -6.91
C VAL A 57 6.31 -5.43 -5.81
N ALA A 58 6.34 -6.07 -4.64
CA ALA A 58 5.57 -5.65 -3.47
C ALA A 58 5.89 -4.21 -3.06
N ALA A 59 7.17 -3.82 -3.07
CA ALA A 59 7.60 -2.44 -2.80
C ALA A 59 7.00 -1.43 -3.78
N LEU A 60 7.04 -1.73 -5.08
CA LEU A 60 6.50 -0.86 -6.12
C LEU A 60 4.98 -0.75 -6.04
N CYS A 61 4.28 -1.87 -5.87
CA CYS A 61 2.83 -1.89 -5.68
C CYS A 61 2.41 -1.07 -4.44
N PHE A 62 3.15 -1.21 -3.35
CA PHE A 62 2.89 -0.46 -2.13
C PHE A 62 3.16 1.05 -2.28
N ALA A 63 4.26 1.44 -2.93
CA ALA A 63 4.55 2.83 -3.24
C ALA A 63 3.44 3.47 -4.09
N ALA A 64 2.97 2.74 -5.11
CA ALA A 64 1.83 3.15 -5.94
C ALA A 64 0.53 3.31 -5.13
N ALA A 65 0.29 2.42 -4.15
CA ALA A 65 -0.87 2.47 -3.29
C ALA A 65 -0.84 3.66 -2.31
N LEU A 66 0.34 3.99 -1.75
CA LEU A 66 0.53 5.16 -0.90
C LEU A 66 0.20 6.48 -1.61
N GLN A 67 0.56 6.57 -2.90
CA GLN A 67 0.32 7.76 -3.74
C GLN A 67 -1.01 7.71 -4.50
N CYS A 68 -1.83 6.66 -4.28
CA CYS A 68 -3.06 6.47 -5.02
C CYS A 68 -4.06 7.61 -4.77
N LEU A 69 -4.64 8.13 -5.85
CA LEU A 69 -5.57 9.25 -5.83
C LEU A 69 -7.04 8.81 -5.72
N ALA A 70 -7.32 7.53 -5.92
CA ALA A 70 -8.69 7.01 -5.82
C ALA A 70 -9.20 7.02 -4.37
N ASP A 71 -10.50 7.25 -4.23
CA ASP A 71 -11.24 7.04 -3.00
C ASP A 71 -11.47 5.54 -2.75
N GLY A 72 -11.55 5.14 -1.47
CA GLY A 72 -11.72 3.74 -1.07
C GLY A 72 -10.40 2.96 -1.01
N THR A 73 -10.37 1.74 -1.55
CA THR A 73 -9.19 0.87 -1.45
C THR A 73 -8.00 1.44 -2.25
N PRO A 74 -6.85 1.72 -1.61
CA PRO A 74 -5.68 2.26 -2.29
C PRO A 74 -5.09 1.25 -3.28
N GLY A 75 -4.52 1.76 -4.38
CA GLY A 75 -3.88 0.93 -5.40
C GLY A 75 -4.80 0.57 -6.57
N CYS A 76 -5.56 1.53 -7.10
CA CYS A 76 -6.56 1.28 -8.16
C CYS A 76 -5.97 0.77 -9.50
N GLY A 77 -4.68 1.02 -9.77
CA GLY A 77 -4.02 0.58 -11.01
C GLY A 77 -4.21 1.49 -12.22
N GLU A 78 -5.12 2.46 -12.15
CA GLU A 78 -5.51 3.29 -13.31
C GLU A 78 -5.17 4.78 -13.14
N CYS A 79 -5.06 5.28 -11.91
CA CYS A 79 -4.70 6.68 -11.68
C CYS A 79 -3.23 6.93 -12.03
N ARG A 80 -2.88 8.20 -12.29
CA ARG A 80 -1.51 8.61 -12.67
C ARG A 80 -0.45 8.06 -11.72
N ALA A 81 -0.67 8.18 -10.42
CA ALA A 81 0.27 7.66 -9.42
C ALA A 81 0.43 6.13 -9.51
N CYS A 82 -0.64 5.39 -9.81
CA CYS A 82 -0.58 3.93 -9.94
C CYS A 82 -0.02 3.45 -11.29
N SER A 83 -0.13 4.24 -12.36
CA SER A 83 0.31 3.86 -13.70
C SER A 83 1.75 4.25 -14.02
N THR A 84 2.32 5.23 -13.31
CA THR A 84 3.71 5.66 -13.50
C THR A 84 4.70 5.14 -12.45
N THR A 85 4.22 4.39 -11.45
CA THR A 85 5.04 3.80 -10.37
C THR A 85 5.26 2.31 -10.59
#